data_AF-A0A7W0R5R9-F1
#
_entry.id   AF-A0A7W0R5R9-F1
#
_cell.length_a   1.000
_cell.length_b   1.000
_cell.length_c   1.000
_cell.angle_alpha   90.00
_cell.angle_beta   90.00
_cell.angle_gamma   90.00
#
_symmetry.space_group_name_H-M   'P 1'
#
loop_
_entity.id
_entity.type
_entity.pdbx_description
1 polymer ?
#
loop_
_entity_poly.entity_id
_entity_poly.type
_entity_poly.pdbx_seq_one_letter_code
_entity_poly.pdbx_strand_id
1 'polypeptide(L)'
;EASKREVSYALCNDRPTLLWLANQRAVEYHPTLVRAGRWNQPTHLVLDLDPPDGDGFASAVGAAHLVRQALADAGLVGTAKTSGAKGVHVYVPVTDAATGEEVAAATRAIAARAERLDTALATTAYLREDRAGKVFLDSTRSGGATVVAAYSPRIRPGAPVSFPVAWEELDQVAPAEFTLRSAARLIADGDPWADRMPEPQQLSPELIEEGRAIPVARVQAMHEGKRRARERR
;
A
#
# COMPACT_ATOMS: atom_id res chain seq x y z
N GLU A 1 -22.02 7.56 -2.81
CA GLU A 1 -21.90 9.03 -2.88
C GLU A 1 -22.54 9.67 -1.65
N ALA A 2 -21.76 10.19 -0.71
CA ALA A 2 -22.32 10.73 0.54
C ALA A 2 -21.64 12.06 0.90
N SER A 3 -22.00 13.10 0.14
CA SER A 3 -21.79 14.54 0.39
C SER A 3 -21.56 15.22 -0.96
N LYS A 4 -22.57 15.93 -1.51
CA LYS A 4 -22.42 16.81 -2.70
C LYS A 4 -21.61 18.09 -2.37
N ARG A 5 -20.50 17.95 -1.63
CA ARG A 5 -19.64 19.08 -1.26
C ARG A 5 -18.47 19.13 -2.22
N GLU A 6 -18.19 20.32 -2.70
CA GLU A 6 -16.93 20.62 -3.36
C GLU A 6 -15.84 20.76 -2.29
N VAL A 7 -14.71 20.09 -2.50
CA VAL A 7 -13.55 20.13 -1.60
C VAL A 7 -12.34 20.47 -2.44
N SER A 8 -11.65 21.56 -2.11
CA SER A 8 -10.39 21.94 -2.73
C SER A 8 -9.23 21.31 -1.95
N TYR A 9 -8.33 20.63 -2.67
CA TYR A 9 -7.11 20.05 -2.11
C TYR A 9 -5.89 20.85 -2.57
N ALA A 10 -4.90 21.01 -1.69
CA ALA A 10 -3.60 21.56 -2.08
C ALA A 10 -2.88 20.57 -3.00
N LEU A 11 -2.43 21.03 -4.16
CA LEU A 11 -1.57 20.27 -5.07
C LEU A 11 -0.11 20.63 -4.80
N CYS A 12 0.63 19.73 -4.16
CA CYS A 12 2.06 19.90 -3.89
C CYS A 12 2.88 19.36 -5.06
N ASN A 13 3.07 20.17 -6.11
CA ASN A 13 3.84 19.81 -7.31
C ASN A 13 5.15 20.59 -7.45
N ASP A 14 5.54 21.37 -6.43
CA ASP A 14 6.80 22.10 -6.40
C ASP A 14 7.37 22.23 -4.98
N ARG A 15 8.64 22.63 -4.92
CA ARG A 15 9.38 22.82 -3.67
C ARG A 15 8.79 23.94 -2.79
N PRO A 16 8.43 25.13 -3.30
CA PRO A 16 7.79 26.16 -2.48
C PRO A 16 6.52 25.68 -1.77
N THR A 17 5.67 24.91 -2.44
CA THR A 17 4.44 24.36 -1.86
C THR A 17 4.76 23.33 -0.79
N LEU A 18 5.78 22.48 -1.00
CA LEU A 18 6.23 21.53 0.02
C LEU A 18 6.72 22.24 1.30
N LEU A 19 7.50 23.32 1.14
CA LEU A 19 7.96 24.16 2.26
C LEU A 19 6.78 24.87 2.95
N TRP A 20 5.80 25.33 2.19
CA TRP A 20 4.58 25.91 2.75
C TRP A 20 3.80 24.89 3.59
N LEU A 21 3.65 23.65 3.13
CA LEU A 21 3.03 22.56 3.90
C LEU A 21 3.78 22.29 5.21
N ALA A 22 5.12 22.25 5.16
CA ALA A 22 5.94 22.10 6.37
C ALA A 22 5.72 23.26 7.35
N ASN A 23 5.58 24.49 6.86
CA ASN A 23 5.24 25.66 7.67
C ASN A 23 3.81 25.58 8.27
N GLN A 24 2.90 24.82 7.64
CA GLN A 24 1.58 24.49 8.21
C GLN A 24 1.63 23.33 9.23
N ARG A 25 2.83 22.91 9.66
CA ARG A 25 3.06 21.75 10.54
C ARG A 25 2.62 20.42 9.93
N ALA A 26 2.58 20.30 8.61
CA ALA A 26 2.42 19.01 7.96
C ALA A 26 3.68 18.15 8.21
N VAL A 27 3.47 16.90 8.62
CA VAL A 27 4.56 15.94 8.89
C VAL A 27 4.41 14.68 8.05
N GLU A 28 3.21 14.09 8.00
CA GLU A 28 2.93 12.95 7.13
C GLU A 28 2.21 13.41 5.86
N TYR A 29 2.72 13.00 4.71
CA TYR A 29 2.15 13.29 3.41
C TYR A 29 1.49 12.03 2.85
N HIS A 30 0.17 12.11 2.65
CA HIS A 30 -0.65 10.99 2.17
C HIS A 30 -1.31 11.40 0.85
N PRO A 31 -0.58 11.34 -0.28
CA PRO A 31 -1.15 11.69 -1.58
C PRO A 31 -2.24 10.71 -2.00
N THR A 32 -3.12 11.19 -2.87
CA THR A 32 -4.04 10.33 -3.60
C THR A 32 -3.29 9.46 -4.60
N LEU A 33 -3.80 8.27 -4.90
CA LEU A 33 -3.26 7.40 -5.95
C LEU A 33 -3.71 7.80 -7.37
N VAL A 34 -4.29 9.00 -7.53
CA VAL A 34 -4.73 9.57 -8.81
C VAL A 34 -4.03 10.91 -9.04
N ARG A 35 -3.96 11.34 -10.31
CA ARG A 35 -3.45 12.68 -10.67
C ARG A 35 -4.58 13.70 -10.69
N ALA A 36 -4.24 14.97 -10.44
CA ALA A 36 -5.17 16.07 -10.59
C ALA A 36 -5.79 16.07 -11.99
N GLY A 37 -7.12 16.21 -12.06
CA GLY A 37 -7.89 16.17 -13.32
C GLY A 37 -8.19 14.76 -13.85
N ARG A 38 -7.67 13.69 -13.23
CA ARG A 38 -7.86 12.29 -13.65
C ARG A 38 -8.30 11.40 -12.48
N TRP A 39 -9.36 11.82 -11.78
CA TRP A 39 -9.83 11.18 -10.54
C TRP A 39 -10.30 9.72 -10.68
N ASN A 40 -10.64 9.27 -11.89
CA ASN A 40 -11.11 7.91 -12.15
C ASN A 40 -10.00 6.97 -12.66
N GLN A 41 -8.77 7.46 -12.76
CA GLN A 41 -7.61 6.74 -13.31
C GLN A 41 -6.50 6.67 -12.26
N PRO A 42 -6.47 5.61 -11.43
CA PRO A 42 -5.36 5.39 -10.54
C PRO A 42 -4.06 5.23 -11.32
N THR A 43 -2.98 5.68 -10.71
CA THR A 43 -1.62 5.56 -11.25
C THR A 43 -0.93 4.30 -10.78
N HIS A 44 -1.40 3.71 -9.68
CA HIS A 44 -0.78 2.55 -9.04
C HIS A 44 -1.82 1.61 -8.45
N LEU A 45 -1.49 0.32 -8.50
CA LEU A 45 -1.95 -0.68 -7.55
C LEU A 45 -1.03 -0.65 -6.32
N VAL A 46 -1.60 -0.74 -5.11
CA VAL A 46 -0.83 -0.73 -3.86
C VAL A 46 -1.32 -1.81 -2.90
N LEU A 47 -0.37 -2.55 -2.33
CA LEU A 47 -0.60 -3.48 -1.21
C LEU A 47 0.10 -2.95 0.05
N ASP A 48 -0.66 -2.81 1.12
CA ASP A 48 -0.15 -2.44 2.46
C ASP A 48 -0.06 -3.70 3.32
N LEU A 49 1.15 -4.04 3.75
CA LEU A 49 1.48 -5.30 4.41
C LEU A 49 1.67 -5.04 5.90
N ASP A 50 0.61 -5.35 6.65
CA ASP A 50 0.48 -5.04 8.07
C ASP A 50 0.74 -6.29 8.91
N PRO A 51 1.91 -6.41 9.58
CA PRO A 51 2.18 -7.56 10.44
C PRO A 51 1.35 -7.51 11.73
N PRO A 52 1.26 -8.63 12.48
CA PRO A 52 0.72 -8.62 13.84
C PRO A 52 1.49 -7.67 14.77
N ASP A 53 0.95 -7.43 15.97
CA ASP A 53 1.66 -6.64 16.99
C ASP A 53 3.00 -7.28 17.39
N GLY A 54 3.94 -6.45 17.85
CA GLY A 54 5.31 -6.86 18.19
C GLY A 54 6.34 -6.44 17.14
N ASP A 55 7.51 -7.10 17.17
CA ASP A 55 8.60 -6.93 16.19
C ASP A 55 8.29 -7.74 14.91
N GLY A 56 7.23 -7.31 14.23
CA GLY A 56 6.64 -8.05 13.11
C GLY A 56 7.27 -7.74 11.74
N PHE A 57 8.31 -6.91 11.66
CA PHE A 57 8.83 -6.45 10.37
C PHE A 57 9.34 -7.61 9.50
N ALA A 58 10.05 -8.58 10.08
CA ALA A 58 10.52 -9.77 9.35
C ALA A 58 9.35 -10.56 8.73
N SER A 59 8.22 -10.68 9.43
CA SER A 59 7.03 -11.32 8.84
C SER A 59 6.44 -10.51 7.69
N ALA A 60 6.43 -9.17 7.79
CA ALA A 60 6.00 -8.29 6.70
C ALA A 60 6.91 -8.41 5.48
N VAL A 61 8.22 -8.60 5.67
CA VAL A 61 9.17 -8.89 4.58
C VAL A 61 8.87 -10.24 3.93
N GLY A 62 8.63 -11.30 4.72
CA GLY A 62 8.20 -12.60 4.19
C GLY A 62 6.93 -12.48 3.34
N ALA A 63 5.92 -11.75 3.84
CA ALA A 63 4.71 -11.47 3.08
C ALA A 63 4.96 -10.63 1.82
N ALA A 64 5.91 -9.69 1.85
CA ALA A 64 6.30 -8.89 0.69
C ALA A 64 6.89 -9.78 -0.43
N HIS A 65 7.69 -10.80 -0.07
CA HIS A 65 8.20 -11.77 -1.04
C HIS A 65 7.08 -12.64 -1.64
N LEU A 66 6.06 -13.03 -0.85
CA LEU A 66 4.88 -13.71 -1.39
C LEU A 66 4.14 -12.83 -2.41
N VAL A 67 4.01 -11.53 -2.11
CA VAL A 67 3.43 -10.56 -3.04
C VAL A 67 4.30 -10.40 -4.29
N ARG A 68 5.63 -10.31 -4.15
CA ARG A 68 6.57 -10.25 -5.28
C ARG A 68 6.40 -11.46 -6.20
N GLN A 69 6.28 -12.66 -5.64
CA GLN A 69 6.04 -13.88 -6.41
C GLN A 69 4.68 -13.83 -7.13
N ALA A 70 3.60 -13.48 -6.42
CA ALA A 70 2.27 -13.38 -7.02
C ALA A 70 2.19 -12.34 -8.15
N LEU A 71 2.94 -11.24 -8.05
CA LEU A 71 3.11 -10.26 -9.12
C LEU A 71 3.86 -10.85 -10.31
N ALA A 72 4.99 -11.52 -10.07
CA ALA A 72 5.80 -12.14 -11.12
C ALA A 72 4.99 -13.19 -11.90
N ASP A 73 4.21 -14.03 -11.20
CA ASP A 73 3.31 -15.03 -11.81
C ASP A 73 2.19 -14.38 -12.65
N ALA A 74 1.86 -13.12 -12.37
CA ALA A 74 0.91 -12.32 -13.15
C ALA A 74 1.57 -11.46 -14.25
N GLY A 75 2.89 -11.58 -14.44
CA GLY A 75 3.66 -10.76 -15.38
C GLY A 75 3.81 -9.30 -14.96
N LEU A 76 3.67 -9.00 -13.66
CA LEU A 76 3.80 -7.67 -13.09
C LEU A 76 5.09 -7.53 -12.27
N VAL A 77 5.61 -6.31 -12.27
CA VAL A 77 6.79 -5.90 -11.50
C VAL A 77 6.38 -4.75 -10.59
N GLY A 78 6.77 -4.82 -9.32
CA GLY A 78 6.53 -3.76 -8.35
C GLY A 78 7.79 -3.32 -7.63
N THR A 79 7.68 -2.24 -6.85
CA THR A 79 8.71 -1.74 -5.93
C THR A 79 8.22 -1.79 -4.50
N ALA A 80 9.16 -1.91 -3.55
CA ALA A 80 8.86 -1.95 -2.13
C ALA A 80 9.37 -0.71 -1.41
N LYS A 81 8.66 -0.33 -0.35
CA LYS A 81 9.14 0.64 0.64
C LYS A 81 8.70 0.23 2.04
N THR A 82 9.50 0.55 3.04
CA THR A 82 9.03 0.49 4.43
C THR A 82 7.87 1.46 4.60
N SER A 83 6.93 1.16 5.50
CA SER A 83 5.86 2.11 5.81
C SER A 83 6.32 3.27 6.71
N GLY A 84 7.50 3.18 7.32
CA GLY A 84 7.91 4.02 8.45
C GLY A 84 7.13 3.70 9.73
N ALA A 85 6.38 2.60 9.75
CA ALA A 85 5.75 2.04 10.94
C ALA A 85 6.25 0.60 11.13
N LYS A 86 5.36 -0.39 11.05
CA LYS A 86 5.71 -1.81 11.25
C LYS A 86 5.77 -2.63 9.95
N GLY A 87 5.22 -2.08 8.87
CA GLY A 87 4.89 -2.83 7.65
C GLY A 87 5.70 -2.42 6.42
N VAL A 88 5.34 -3.04 5.31
CA VAL A 88 5.92 -2.79 3.97
C VAL A 88 4.78 -2.39 3.03
N HIS A 89 5.03 -1.44 2.13
CA HIS A 89 4.13 -1.18 1.02
C HIS A 89 4.76 -1.67 -0.28
N VAL A 90 3.96 -2.32 -1.12
CA VAL A 90 4.34 -2.72 -2.48
C VAL A 90 3.54 -1.90 -3.47
N TYR A 91 4.23 -1.26 -4.42
CA TYR A 91 3.65 -0.40 -5.45
C TYR A 91 3.85 -1.02 -6.84
N VAL A 92 2.81 -1.00 -7.66
CA VAL A 92 2.87 -1.40 -9.07
C VAL A 92 2.27 -0.26 -9.90
N PRO A 93 3.09 0.47 -10.67
CA PRO A 93 2.62 1.46 -11.64
C PRO A 93 1.70 0.80 -12.67
N VAL A 94 0.55 1.42 -12.94
CA VAL A 94 -0.43 0.93 -13.92
C VAL A 94 -0.74 1.98 -14.98
N THR A 95 -1.07 1.54 -16.19
CA THR A 95 -1.53 2.42 -17.26
C THR A 95 -2.91 3.00 -16.96
N ASP A 96 -3.29 4.07 -17.66
CA ASP A 96 -4.61 4.71 -17.51
C ASP A 96 -5.75 3.96 -18.21
N ALA A 97 -5.48 2.75 -18.72
CA ALA A 97 -6.46 1.89 -19.37
C ALA A 97 -7.44 1.21 -18.39
N ALA A 98 -7.04 1.05 -17.12
CA ALA A 98 -7.86 0.42 -16.09
C ALA A 98 -8.58 1.45 -15.23
N THR A 99 -9.85 1.19 -14.93
CA THR A 99 -10.66 1.97 -13.98
C THR A 99 -10.22 1.73 -12.54
N GLY A 100 -10.62 2.62 -11.63
CA GLY A 100 -10.41 2.44 -10.18
C GLY A 100 -10.90 1.09 -9.63
N GLU A 101 -12.04 0.61 -10.13
CA GLU A 101 -12.62 -0.67 -9.73
C GLU A 101 -11.80 -1.86 -10.24
N GLU A 102 -11.26 -1.77 -11.46
CA GLU A 102 -10.43 -2.81 -12.07
C GLU A 102 -9.07 -2.91 -11.38
N VAL A 103 -8.45 -1.77 -11.05
CA VAL A 103 -7.22 -1.75 -10.24
C VAL A 103 -7.49 -2.37 -8.86
N ALA A 104 -8.60 -2.01 -8.20
CA ALA A 104 -8.97 -2.61 -6.92
C ALA A 104 -9.27 -4.12 -7.02
N ALA A 105 -9.86 -4.59 -8.13
CA ALA A 105 -10.07 -6.01 -8.40
C ALA A 105 -8.73 -6.74 -8.55
N ALA A 106 -7.85 -6.26 -9.44
CA ALA A 106 -6.52 -6.84 -9.63
C ALA A 106 -5.70 -6.88 -8.32
N THR A 107 -5.80 -5.83 -7.49
CA THR A 107 -5.14 -5.80 -6.17
C THR A 107 -5.60 -6.94 -5.27
N ARG A 108 -6.92 -7.22 -5.26
CA ARG A 108 -7.50 -8.33 -4.48
C ARG A 108 -7.04 -9.69 -5.01
N ALA A 109 -6.95 -9.85 -6.32
CA ALA A 109 -6.42 -11.08 -6.93
C ALA A 109 -4.97 -11.33 -6.51
N ILE A 110 -4.09 -10.32 -6.58
CA ILE A 110 -2.69 -10.45 -6.14
C ILE A 110 -2.61 -10.78 -4.65
N ALA A 111 -3.37 -10.10 -3.79
CA ALA A 111 -3.39 -10.40 -2.35
C ALA A 111 -3.83 -11.84 -2.06
N ALA A 112 -4.89 -12.31 -2.73
CA ALA A 112 -5.39 -13.67 -2.56
C ALA A 112 -4.42 -14.73 -3.10
N ARG A 113 -3.73 -14.44 -4.21
CA ARG A 113 -2.64 -15.30 -4.72
C ARG A 113 -1.51 -15.40 -3.70
N ALA A 114 -1.05 -14.27 -3.17
CA ALA A 114 0.00 -14.24 -2.16
C ALA A 114 -0.39 -14.98 -0.86
N GLU A 115 -1.63 -14.84 -0.37
CA GLU A 115 -2.13 -15.63 0.77
C GLU A 115 -2.10 -17.14 0.50
N ARG A 116 -2.40 -17.59 -0.73
CA ARG A 116 -2.38 -19.02 -1.08
C ARG A 116 -0.97 -19.62 -1.11
N LEU A 117 0.06 -18.81 -1.36
CA LEU A 117 1.45 -19.26 -1.35
C LEU A 117 1.90 -19.68 0.05
N ASP A 118 1.45 -18.98 1.10
CA ASP A 118 1.65 -19.35 2.50
C ASP A 118 0.51 -18.84 3.39
N THR A 119 -0.46 -19.74 3.64
CA THR A 119 -1.65 -19.45 4.46
C THR A 119 -1.38 -19.37 5.96
N ALA A 120 -0.19 -19.79 6.41
CA ALA A 120 0.24 -19.70 7.79
C ALA A 120 0.91 -18.35 8.09
N LEU A 121 1.55 -17.73 7.09
CA LEU A 121 2.21 -16.43 7.22
C LEU A 121 1.26 -15.25 6.96
N ALA A 122 0.44 -15.34 5.92
CA ALA A 122 -0.31 -14.19 5.39
C ALA A 122 -1.83 -14.39 5.42
N THR A 123 -2.57 -13.29 5.35
CA THR A 123 -4.02 -13.32 5.22
C THR A 123 -4.65 -12.09 4.58
N THR A 124 -5.76 -12.28 3.89
CA THR A 124 -6.64 -11.20 3.41
C THR A 124 -7.83 -10.92 4.34
N ALA A 125 -7.87 -11.56 5.52
CA ALA A 125 -8.93 -11.36 6.51
C ALA A 125 -9.00 -9.90 7.02
N TYR A 126 -10.10 -9.21 6.70
CA TYR A 126 -10.27 -7.79 7.02
C TYR A 126 -10.36 -7.54 8.53
N LEU A 127 -11.13 -8.36 9.25
CA LEU A 127 -11.29 -8.23 10.70
C LEU A 127 -10.03 -8.69 11.42
N ARG A 128 -9.53 -7.85 12.34
CA ARG A 128 -8.28 -8.12 13.08
C ARG A 128 -8.30 -9.43 13.86
N GLU A 129 -9.45 -9.76 14.46
CA GLU A 129 -9.66 -11.00 15.23
C GLU A 129 -9.53 -12.26 14.38
N ASP A 130 -9.89 -12.20 13.09
CA ASP A 130 -9.83 -13.34 12.18
C ASP A 130 -8.43 -13.51 11.55
N ARG A 131 -7.48 -12.59 11.82
CA ARG A 131 -6.12 -12.66 11.25
C ARG A 131 -5.23 -13.69 11.93
N ALA A 132 -5.58 -14.15 13.14
CA ALA A 132 -4.89 -15.21 13.86
C ALA A 132 -3.35 -15.05 13.93
N GLY A 133 -2.85 -13.82 14.10
CA GLY A 133 -1.42 -13.53 14.19
C GLY A 133 -0.68 -13.48 12.84
N LYS A 134 -1.39 -13.54 11.71
CA LYS A 134 -0.82 -13.49 10.35
C LYS A 134 -0.66 -12.06 9.85
N VAL A 135 0.20 -11.88 8.85
CA VAL A 135 0.36 -10.59 8.14
C VAL A 135 -0.87 -10.30 7.30
N PHE A 136 -1.47 -9.14 7.51
CA PHE A 136 -2.59 -8.69 6.71
C PHE A 136 -2.12 -8.09 5.39
N LEU A 137 -2.59 -8.67 4.27
CA LEU A 137 -2.36 -8.18 2.93
C LEU A 137 -3.49 -7.20 2.57
N ASP A 138 -3.35 -5.93 2.94
CA ASP A 138 -4.38 -4.92 2.73
C ASP A 138 -4.43 -4.47 1.26
N SER A 139 -5.38 -5.03 0.52
CA SER A 139 -5.70 -4.64 -0.85
C SER A 139 -6.71 -3.50 -0.95
N THR A 140 -7.15 -2.90 0.17
CA THR A 140 -8.24 -1.90 0.18
C THR A 140 -7.76 -0.48 -0.12
N ARG A 141 -6.45 -0.29 -0.30
CA ARG A 141 -5.85 1.02 -0.58
C ARG A 141 -5.96 1.44 -2.05
N SER A 142 -5.99 0.47 -2.96
CA SER A 142 -6.16 0.71 -4.39
C SER A 142 -7.54 1.30 -4.73
N GLY A 143 -7.57 2.30 -5.61
CA GLY A 143 -8.82 2.85 -6.14
C GLY A 143 -9.46 4.00 -5.35
N GLY A 144 -8.70 4.72 -4.51
CA GLY A 144 -9.16 5.99 -3.92
C GLY A 144 -8.72 6.26 -2.48
N ALA A 145 -8.02 5.34 -1.83
CA ALA A 145 -7.39 5.63 -0.54
C ALA A 145 -6.09 6.43 -0.72
N THR A 146 -5.63 7.01 0.37
CA THR A 146 -4.30 7.59 0.45
C THR A 146 -3.34 6.61 1.13
N VAL A 147 -2.08 6.69 0.73
CA VAL A 147 -0.97 5.92 1.32
C VAL A 147 0.16 6.90 1.56
N VAL A 148 0.90 6.72 2.66
CA VAL A 148 2.02 7.60 2.98
C VAL A 148 3.04 7.64 1.83
N ALA A 149 3.45 8.83 1.43
CA ALA A 149 4.38 9.03 0.32
C ALA A 149 5.75 8.41 0.64
N ALA A 150 6.47 8.01 -0.41
CA ALA A 150 7.90 7.74 -0.28
C ALA A 150 8.61 8.98 0.30
N TYR A 151 9.58 8.75 1.17
CA TYR A 151 10.32 9.77 1.92
C TYR A 151 9.51 10.60 2.92
N SER A 152 8.20 10.37 3.06
CA SER A 152 7.41 11.06 4.08
C SER A 152 7.83 10.59 5.49
N PRO A 153 8.08 11.53 6.42
CA PRO A 153 8.19 11.23 7.84
C PRO A 153 6.89 10.66 8.40
N ARG A 154 7.00 10.01 9.55
CA ARG A 154 5.88 9.49 10.36
C ARG A 154 5.90 10.13 11.75
N ILE A 155 4.73 10.47 12.29
CA ILE A 155 4.57 11.00 13.65
C ILE A 155 4.64 9.85 14.64
N ARG A 156 5.86 9.33 14.84
CA ARG A 156 6.19 8.24 15.75
C ARG A 156 7.52 8.52 16.46
N PRO A 157 7.79 7.89 17.61
CA PRO A 157 9.10 7.99 18.25
C PRO A 157 10.23 7.70 17.27
N GLY A 158 11.25 8.56 17.25
CA GLY A 158 12.38 8.48 16.30
C GLY A 158 12.15 9.16 14.94
N ALA A 159 10.93 9.65 14.66
CA ALA A 159 10.55 10.24 13.37
C ALA A 159 10.96 9.37 12.16
N PRO A 160 10.51 8.10 12.12
CA PRO A 160 10.84 7.19 11.02
C PRO A 160 10.27 7.68 9.70
N VAL A 161 10.83 7.20 8.60
CA VAL A 161 10.48 7.60 7.23
C VAL A 161 9.97 6.40 6.46
N SER A 162 8.92 6.58 5.64
CA SER A 162 8.49 5.59 4.66
C SER A 162 9.52 5.53 3.53
N PHE A 163 10.47 4.60 3.60
CA PHE A 163 11.68 4.64 2.80
C PHE A 163 11.72 3.54 1.72
N PRO A 164 12.03 3.86 0.45
CA PRO A 164 12.26 2.88 -0.63
C PRO A 164 13.37 1.88 -0.31
N VAL A 165 13.16 0.61 -0.66
CA VAL A 165 14.16 -0.45 -0.43
C VAL A 165 14.24 -1.34 -1.67
N ALA A 166 15.43 -1.82 -2.03
CA ALA A 166 15.54 -2.81 -3.10
C ALA A 166 14.98 -4.14 -2.63
N TRP A 167 14.44 -4.94 -3.54
CA TRP A 167 13.94 -6.26 -3.15
C TRP A 167 15.04 -7.15 -2.55
N GLU A 168 16.26 -7.02 -3.04
CA GLU A 168 17.44 -7.79 -2.63
C GLU A 168 17.98 -7.37 -1.25
N GLU A 169 17.63 -6.16 -0.80
CA GLU A 169 18.07 -5.58 0.48
C GLU A 169 17.00 -5.77 1.57
N LEU A 170 15.77 -6.14 1.20
CA LEU A 170 14.60 -6.07 2.07
C LEU A 170 14.73 -6.95 3.32
N ASP A 171 15.39 -8.11 3.21
CA ASP A 171 15.63 -9.04 4.33
C ASP A 171 16.63 -8.50 5.37
N GLN A 172 17.43 -7.50 5.00
CA GLN A 172 18.49 -6.93 5.85
C GLN A 172 18.09 -5.59 6.47
N VAL A 173 16.91 -5.07 6.11
CA VAL A 173 16.46 -3.75 6.56
C VAL A 173 16.07 -3.77 8.03
N ALA A 174 16.60 -2.81 8.78
CA ALA A 174 16.04 -2.37 10.05
C ALA A 174 15.28 -1.05 9.84
N PRO A 175 13.93 -1.01 9.92
CA PRO A 175 13.16 0.21 9.64
C PRO A 175 13.55 1.42 10.51
N ALA A 176 14.09 1.18 11.71
CA ALA A 176 14.57 2.20 12.61
C ALA A 176 15.78 2.99 12.08
N GLU A 177 16.48 2.48 11.06
CA GLU A 177 17.59 3.17 10.40
C GLU A 177 17.11 4.29 9.48
N PHE A 178 15.86 4.23 9.03
CA PHE A 178 15.24 5.23 8.17
C PHE A 178 14.49 6.26 9.01
N THR A 179 15.12 7.39 9.25
CA THR A 179 14.57 8.49 10.03
C THR A 179 14.69 9.80 9.26
N LEU A 180 13.97 10.83 9.70
CA LEU A 180 14.12 12.18 9.16
C LEU A 180 15.58 12.66 9.18
N ARG A 181 16.39 12.19 10.14
CA ARG A 181 17.80 12.57 10.30
C ARG A 181 18.75 11.82 9.37
N SER A 182 18.41 10.58 8.98
CA SER A 182 19.25 9.74 8.12
C SER A 182 18.84 9.80 6.65
N ALA A 183 17.54 9.97 6.36
CA ALA A 183 16.99 9.87 5.01
C ALA A 183 17.67 10.82 4.01
N ALA A 184 17.92 12.07 4.39
CA ALA A 184 18.57 13.05 3.51
C ALA A 184 19.97 12.61 3.03
N ARG A 185 20.74 11.93 3.90
CA ARG A 185 22.05 11.38 3.53
C ARG A 185 21.92 10.16 2.62
N LEU A 186 20.90 9.32 2.84
CA LEU A 186 20.68 8.09 2.08
C LEU A 186 20.23 8.35 0.63
N ILE A 187 19.70 9.54 0.34
CA ILE A 187 19.29 9.96 -1.01
C ILE A 187 20.19 11.04 -1.60
N ALA A 188 21.37 11.28 -1.00
CA ALA A 188 22.26 12.34 -1.45
C ALA A 188 22.78 12.13 -2.89
N ASP A 189 22.93 10.86 -3.28
CA ASP A 189 23.51 10.45 -4.56
C ASP A 189 22.46 10.08 -5.62
N GLY A 190 21.16 10.16 -5.32
CA GLY A 190 20.09 9.79 -6.26
C GLY A 190 18.73 9.57 -5.61
N ASP A 191 17.73 9.26 -6.43
CA ASP A 191 16.37 8.95 -5.98
C ASP A 191 16.05 7.47 -6.23
N PRO A 192 16.36 6.58 -5.26
CA PRO A 192 16.11 5.14 -5.42
C PRO A 192 14.63 4.80 -5.63
N TRP A 193 13.69 5.67 -5.26
CA TRP A 193 12.28 5.45 -5.57
C TRP A 193 12.01 5.62 -7.06
N ALA A 194 12.47 6.72 -7.65
CA ALA A 194 12.30 7.01 -9.06
C ALA A 194 13.12 6.04 -9.93
N ASP A 195 14.37 5.79 -9.57
CA ASP A 195 15.31 4.99 -10.36
C ASP A 195 14.89 3.51 -10.44
N ARG A 196 14.21 3.00 -9.41
CA ARG A 196 13.79 1.59 -9.33
C ARG A 196 12.33 1.38 -9.76
N MET A 197 11.56 2.45 -9.98
CA MET A 197 10.16 2.35 -10.36
C MET A 197 10.05 1.77 -11.78
N PRO A 198 9.35 0.65 -11.99
CA PRO A 198 9.12 0.14 -13.33
C PRO A 198 8.20 1.08 -14.10
N GLU A 199 8.22 0.94 -15.43
CA GLU A 199 7.24 1.62 -16.29
C GLU A 199 5.79 1.20 -15.95
N PRO A 200 4.79 2.07 -16.23
CA PRO A 200 3.38 1.72 -16.07
C PRO A 200 3.00 0.45 -16.85
N GLN A 201 2.37 -0.49 -16.16
CA GLN A 201 2.03 -1.80 -16.69
C GLN A 201 0.52 -1.93 -16.96
N GLN A 202 0.16 -2.68 -17.99
CA GLN A 202 -1.23 -2.97 -18.30
C GLN A 202 -1.69 -4.17 -17.47
N LEU A 203 -2.84 -4.03 -16.81
CA LEU A 203 -3.46 -5.14 -16.08
C LEU A 203 -4.15 -6.09 -17.05
N SER A 204 -3.94 -7.40 -16.87
CA SER A 204 -4.58 -8.40 -17.71
C SER A 204 -6.08 -8.53 -17.37
N PRO A 205 -6.95 -8.78 -18.37
CA PRO A 205 -8.37 -9.04 -18.11
C PRO A 205 -8.62 -10.21 -17.16
N GLU A 206 -7.80 -11.25 -17.24
CA GLU A 206 -7.90 -12.45 -16.40
C GLU A 206 -7.64 -12.13 -14.92
N LEU A 207 -6.64 -11.29 -14.63
CA LEU A 207 -6.34 -10.85 -13.27
C LEU A 207 -7.47 -9.99 -12.69
N ILE A 208 -8.04 -9.11 -13.52
CA ILE A 208 -9.19 -8.28 -13.15
C ILE A 208 -10.40 -9.16 -12.82
N GLU A 209 -10.69 -10.14 -13.67
CA GLU A 209 -11.86 -11.02 -13.51
C GLU A 209 -11.72 -11.95 -12.29
N GLU A 210 -10.53 -12.51 -12.05
CA GLU A 210 -10.23 -13.24 -10.80
C GLU A 210 -10.52 -12.33 -9.58
N GLY A 211 -10.08 -11.08 -9.65
CA GLY A 211 -10.33 -10.07 -8.63
C GLY A 211 -11.82 -9.84 -8.40
N ARG A 212 -12.61 -9.67 -9.46
CA ARG A 212 -14.06 -9.44 -9.38
C ARG A 212 -14.80 -10.61 -8.73
N ALA A 213 -14.34 -11.84 -8.95
CA ALA A 213 -14.92 -13.04 -8.33
C ALA A 213 -14.66 -13.13 -6.82
N ILE A 214 -13.56 -12.53 -6.33
CA ILE A 214 -13.29 -12.41 -4.90
C ILE A 214 -14.28 -11.39 -4.30
N PRO A 215 -14.89 -11.61 -3.14
CA PRO A 215 -15.74 -10.57 -2.54
C PRO A 215 -14.91 -9.44 -1.92
N VAL A 216 -15.50 -8.26 -1.76
CA VAL A 216 -14.82 -7.13 -1.11
C VAL A 216 -14.74 -7.38 0.40
N ALA A 217 -13.52 -7.58 0.92
CA ALA A 217 -13.28 -8.00 2.30
C ALA A 217 -13.98 -7.12 3.35
N ARG A 218 -14.02 -5.80 3.14
CA ARG A 218 -14.75 -4.86 4.02
C ARG A 218 -16.26 -5.10 4.04
N VAL A 219 -16.84 -5.43 2.88
CA VAL A 219 -18.27 -5.71 2.73
C VAL A 219 -18.62 -7.04 3.39
N GLN A 220 -17.79 -8.07 3.18
CA GLN A 220 -17.93 -9.36 3.86
C GLN A 220 -17.89 -9.20 5.38
N ALA A 221 -16.87 -8.51 5.90
CA ALA A 221 -16.74 -8.24 7.33
C ALA A 221 -17.97 -7.52 7.92
N MET A 222 -18.55 -6.55 7.18
CA MET A 222 -19.79 -5.88 7.60
C MET A 222 -20.97 -6.86 7.66
N HIS A 223 -21.13 -7.74 6.67
CA HIS A 223 -22.21 -8.74 6.67
C HIS A 223 -22.04 -9.77 7.79
N GLU A 224 -20.83 -10.24 8.01
CA GLU A 224 -20.51 -11.18 9.10
C GLU A 224 -20.71 -10.55 10.48
N GLY A 225 -20.28 -9.30 10.68
CA GLY A 225 -20.54 -8.56 11.91
C GLY A 225 -22.04 -8.41 12.19
N LYS A 226 -22.85 -8.12 11.17
CA LYS A 226 -24.31 -8.08 11.28
C LYS A 226 -24.90 -9.45 11.62
N ARG A 227 -24.37 -10.54 11.05
CA ARG A 227 -24.80 -11.92 11.34
C ARG A 227 -24.49 -12.30 12.80
N ARG A 228 -23.23 -12.13 13.23
CA ARG A 228 -22.78 -12.39 14.61
C ARG A 228 -23.60 -11.59 15.64
N ALA A 229 -23.97 -10.34 15.31
CA ALA A 229 -24.80 -9.51 16.19
C ALA A 229 -26.26 -9.97 16.28
N ARG A 230 -26.82 -10.58 15.21
CA ARG A 230 -28.17 -11.16 15.23
C ARG A 230 -28.22 -12.46 16.03
N GLU A 231 -27.18 -13.27 15.98
CA GLU A 231 -27.08 -14.54 16.73
C GLU A 231 -26.89 -14.34 18.24
N ARG A 232 -26.47 -13.15 18.66
CA ARG A 232 -26.31 -12.75 20.07
C ARG A 232 -27.54 -12.08 20.70
N ARG A 233 -28.63 -11.91 19.93
CA ARG A 233 -29.90 -11.34 20.38
C ARG A 233 -30.93 -12.44 20.52
#